data_AF-A0A0Q7IUU7-F1
#
_entry.id   AF-A0A0Q7IUU7-F1
#
_cell.length_a   1.000
_cell.length_b   1.000
_cell.length_c   1.000
_cell.angle_alpha   90.00
_cell.angle_beta   90.00
_cell.angle_gamma   90.00
#
_symmetry.space_group_name_H-M   'P 1'
#
loop_
_entity.id
_entity.type
_entity.pdbx_description
1 polymer ?
#
loop_
_entity_poly.entity_id
_entity_poly.type
_entity_poly.pdbx_seq_one_letter_code
_entity_poly.pdbx_strand_id
1 'polypeptide(L)'
;MQYGPYTTVTNVGENTAVWKLMVDNNNADNLGVVTLEVVDASDGGALLASRTITRQQFSSTWHYEFFTVPFYLDSWRSGHQLEYRTLWHQTSYVREDKVGVN
;
A
#
# COMPACT_ATOMS: atom_id res chain seq x y z
N MET A 1 -2.72 -11.97 2.18
CA MET A 1 -1.69 -11.17 1.48
C MET A 1 -2.07 -11.12 0.02
N GLN A 2 -1.82 -9.99 -0.63
CA GLN A 2 -2.12 -9.67 -2.01
C GLN A 2 -0.84 -9.08 -2.56
N TYR A 3 -0.60 -9.37 -3.83
CA TYR A 3 0.61 -8.98 -4.54
C TYR A 3 0.21 -8.31 -5.84
N GLY A 4 1.01 -7.34 -6.23
CA GLY A 4 0.83 -6.58 -7.45
C GLY A 4 -0.05 -5.33 -7.26
N PRO A 5 -0.31 -4.57 -8.34
CA PRO A 5 0.15 -4.78 -9.70
C PRO A 5 1.67 -4.79 -9.79
N TYR A 6 2.19 -5.53 -10.77
CA TYR A 6 3.60 -5.44 -11.11
C TYR A 6 3.76 -4.43 -12.23
N THR A 7 4.58 -3.40 -12.02
CA THR A 7 4.78 -2.33 -13.02
C THR A 7 6.26 -2.08 -13.24
N THR A 8 6.64 -1.84 -14.50
CA THR A 8 8.00 -1.45 -14.90
C THR A 8 8.05 -0.02 -15.43
N VAL A 9 6.93 0.71 -15.42
CA VAL A 9 6.80 2.05 -16.04
C VAL A 9 6.86 3.19 -15.02
N THR A 10 7.19 2.90 -13.76
CA THR A 10 7.36 3.92 -12.72
C THR A 10 8.60 4.76 -13.00
N ASN A 11 8.45 6.09 -13.03
CA ASN A 11 9.54 7.00 -13.30
C ASN A 11 10.49 7.11 -12.10
N VAL A 12 11.77 7.35 -12.38
CA VAL A 12 12.77 7.70 -11.38
C VAL A 12 12.36 9.00 -10.67
N GLY A 13 12.58 9.07 -9.35
CA GLY A 13 12.27 10.22 -8.52
C GLY A 13 11.18 9.97 -7.48
N GLU A 14 10.52 11.04 -7.04
CA GLU A 14 9.42 11.01 -6.08
C GLU A 14 8.16 10.42 -6.72
N ASN A 15 7.58 9.41 -6.06
CA ASN A 15 6.36 8.73 -6.51
C ASN A 15 5.41 8.55 -5.32
N THR A 16 4.13 8.34 -5.61
CA THR A 16 3.14 8.01 -4.58
C THR A 16 2.33 6.78 -4.97
N ALA A 17 2.49 5.71 -4.21
CA ALA A 17 1.63 4.54 -4.33
C ALA A 17 0.29 4.81 -3.62
N VAL A 18 -0.81 4.33 -4.19
CA VAL A 18 -2.18 4.61 -3.76
C VAL A 18 -2.97 3.32 -3.65
N TRP A 19 -3.65 3.13 -2.52
CA TRP A 19 -4.58 2.04 -2.27
C TRP A 19 -5.97 2.60 -1.99
N LYS A 20 -7.00 1.89 -2.44
CA LYS A 20 -8.40 2.17 -2.09
C LYS A 20 -8.92 1.06 -1.19
N LEU A 21 -9.17 1.39 0.07
CA LEU A 21 -9.48 0.45 1.14
C LEU A 21 -10.80 0.80 1.82
N MET A 22 -11.43 -0.18 2.45
CA MET A 22 -12.61 -0.02 3.30
C MET A 22 -12.50 -0.93 4.53
N VAL A 23 -13.01 -0.47 5.66
CA VAL A 23 -13.06 -1.22 6.93
C VAL A 23 -14.49 -1.36 7.46
N ASP A 24 -14.78 -2.44 8.18
CA ASP A 24 -16.08 -2.70 8.82
C ASP A 24 -16.32 -1.88 10.11
N ASN A 25 -15.25 -1.51 10.79
CA ASN A 25 -15.28 -0.80 12.06
C ASN A 25 -14.12 0.19 12.12
N ASN A 26 -14.35 1.41 12.61
CA ASN A 26 -13.31 2.44 12.76
C ASN A 26 -13.19 3.01 14.20
N ASN A 27 -13.88 2.45 15.20
CA ASN A 27 -13.98 3.08 16.54
C ASN A 27 -13.64 2.18 17.75
N ALA A 28 -13.54 0.86 17.61
CA ALA A 28 -13.34 -0.02 18.80
C ALA A 28 -11.96 0.16 19.49
N ASP A 29 -10.89 0.18 18.70
CA ASP A 29 -9.50 0.40 19.14
C ASP A 29 -8.70 1.04 17.99
N ASN A 30 -7.40 1.31 18.16
CA ASN A 30 -6.54 1.93 17.14
C ASN A 30 -5.36 1.06 16.68
N LEU A 31 -5.51 -0.27 16.71
CA LEU A 31 -4.52 -1.20 16.17
C LEU A 31 -4.37 -1.07 14.64
N GLY A 32 -3.23 -1.51 14.13
CA GLY A 32 -2.99 -1.66 12.70
C GLY A 32 -3.95 -2.67 12.09
N VAL A 33 -4.55 -2.33 10.96
CA VAL A 33 -5.45 -3.22 10.21
C VAL A 33 -4.77 -3.80 8.97
N VAL A 34 -3.98 -2.98 8.28
CA VAL A 34 -3.12 -3.40 7.18
C VAL A 34 -1.77 -2.70 7.21
N THR A 35 -0.75 -3.33 6.63
CA THR A 35 0.48 -2.66 6.21
C THR A 35 0.53 -2.64 4.69
N LEU A 36 0.80 -1.46 4.13
CA LEU A 36 0.96 -1.22 2.71
C LEU A 36 2.45 -1.10 2.41
N GLU A 37 2.92 -1.82 1.41
CA GLU A 37 4.34 -1.84 1.06
C GLU A 37 4.55 -1.60 -0.44
N VAL A 38 5.63 -0.91 -0.75
CA VAL A 38 6.20 -0.81 -2.10
C VAL A 38 7.52 -1.57 -2.07
N VAL A 39 7.67 -2.58 -2.92
CA VAL A 39 8.90 -3.37 -3.02
C VAL A 39 9.44 -3.43 -4.43
N ASP A 40 10.75 -3.55 -4.54
CA ASP A 40 11.44 -3.85 -5.79
C ASP A 40 11.53 -5.37 -5.96
N ALA A 41 10.68 -5.93 -6.81
CA ALA A 41 10.66 -7.36 -7.08
C ALA A 41 11.85 -7.81 -7.93
N SER A 42 12.52 -6.88 -8.63
CA SER A 42 13.74 -7.17 -9.41
C SER A 42 14.99 -7.24 -8.54
N ASP A 43 14.98 -6.56 -7.39
CA ASP A 43 16.04 -6.58 -6.36
C ASP A 43 15.68 -7.50 -5.18
N GLY A 44 15.25 -8.73 -5.47
CA GLY A 44 14.99 -9.74 -4.44
C GLY A 44 13.88 -9.39 -3.44
N GLY A 45 12.99 -8.45 -3.76
CA GLY A 45 11.92 -7.98 -2.87
C GLY A 45 12.37 -6.89 -1.89
N ALA A 46 13.38 -6.09 -2.24
CA ALA A 46 13.85 -4.99 -1.42
C ALA A 46 12.71 -4.00 -1.09
N LEU A 47 12.54 -3.69 0.20
CA LEU A 47 11.50 -2.78 0.67
C LEU A 47 11.89 -1.33 0.37
N LEU A 48 11.07 -0.64 -0.43
CA LEU A 48 11.27 0.78 -0.76
C LEU A 48 10.52 1.69 0.21
N ALA A 49 9.29 1.34 0.56
CA ALA A 49 8.48 2.08 1.52
C ALA A 49 7.44 1.20 2.18
N SER A 50 7.03 1.57 3.40
CA SER A 50 6.00 0.87 4.17
C SER A 50 5.17 1.83 5.00
N ARG A 51 3.88 1.57 5.12
CA ARG A 51 2.96 2.31 6.00
C ARG A 51 1.92 1.38 6.60
N THR A 52 1.83 1.37 7.92
CA THR A 52 0.71 0.71 8.62
C THR A 52 -0.48 1.66 8.70
N ILE A 53 -1.64 1.19 8.24
CA ILE A 53 -2.91 1.88 8.39
C ILE A 53 -3.60 1.37 9.64
N THR A 54 -3.99 2.28 10.53
CA THR A 54 -4.70 1.94 11.76
C THR A 54 -6.20 2.13 11.61
N ARG A 55 -6.98 1.47 12.47
CA ARG A 55 -8.44 1.49 12.40
C ARG A 55 -9.05 2.89 12.45
N GLN A 56 -8.51 3.79 13.29
CA GLN A 56 -9.05 5.15 13.43
C GLN A 56 -8.55 6.12 12.34
N GLN A 57 -7.69 5.68 11.42
CA GLN A 57 -7.35 6.47 10.24
C GLN A 57 -8.43 6.41 9.16
N PHE A 58 -9.37 5.46 9.26
CA PHE A 58 -10.53 5.42 8.40
C PHE A 58 -11.56 6.44 8.86
N SER A 59 -12.00 7.30 7.94
CA SER A 59 -12.99 8.35 8.22
C SER A 59 -14.40 7.80 8.39
N SER A 60 -14.71 6.63 7.78
CA SER A 60 -16.02 5.99 7.88
C SER A 60 -15.93 4.47 7.68
N THR A 61 -16.90 3.73 8.24
CA THR A 61 -17.03 2.29 8.03
C THR A 61 -17.81 2.02 6.73
N TRP A 62 -17.54 0.88 6.09
CA TRP A 62 -18.19 0.46 4.84
C TRP A 62 -18.09 1.46 3.68
N HIS A 63 -17.17 2.42 3.78
CA HIS A 63 -16.85 3.40 2.77
C HIS A 63 -15.44 3.16 2.25
N TYR A 64 -15.25 3.26 0.94
CA TYR A 64 -13.93 3.15 0.35
C TYR A 64 -13.23 4.52 0.33
N GLU A 65 -12.06 4.59 0.93
CA GLU A 65 -11.21 5.79 0.94
C GLU A 65 -9.79 5.47 0.48
N PHE A 66 -9.04 6.52 0.11
CA PHE A 66 -7.71 6.39 -0.44
C PHE A 66 -6.63 6.56 0.62
N PHE A 67 -5.65 5.66 0.60
CA PHE A 67 -4.44 5.73 1.41
C PHE A 67 -3.21 5.78 0.51
N THR A 68 -2.20 6.52 0.94
CA THR A 68 -1.00 6.76 0.14
C THR A 68 0.27 6.35 0.86
N VAL A 69 1.25 5.88 0.08
CA VAL A 69 2.61 5.60 0.54
C VAL A 69 3.57 6.31 -0.41
N PRO A 70 4.19 7.44 0.02
CA PRO A 70 5.23 8.08 -0.77
C PRO A 70 6.49 7.22 -0.77
N PHE A 71 7.20 7.19 -1.90
CA PHE A 71 8.46 6.48 -2.05
C PHE A 71 9.34 7.15 -3.11
N TYR A 72 10.66 6.97 -2.98
CA TYR A 72 11.64 7.46 -3.95
C TYR A 72 12.21 6.30 -4.76
N LEU A 73 12.29 6.46 -6.08
CA LEU A 73 12.91 5.50 -6.99
C LEU A 73 14.23 6.05 -7.52
N ASP A 74 15.35 5.47 -7.07
CA ASP A 74 16.69 5.83 -7.57
C ASP A 74 16.87 5.48 -9.06
N SER A 75 17.77 6.21 -9.74
CA SER A 75 18.02 6.01 -11.18
C SER A 75 18.49 4.62 -11.56
N TRP A 76 19.18 3.92 -10.66
CA TRP A 76 19.64 2.54 -10.89
C TRP A 76 18.48 1.53 -10.97
N ARG A 77 17.33 1.84 -10.35
CA ARG A 77 16.11 1.01 -10.40
C ARG A 77 15.21 1.36 -11.60
N SER A 78 15.68 2.17 -12.55
CA SER A 78 14.93 2.49 -13.76
C SER A 78 14.56 1.21 -14.51
N GLY A 79 13.26 1.00 -14.76
CA GLY A 79 12.74 -0.19 -15.44
C GLY A 79 12.62 -1.44 -14.56
N HIS A 80 12.96 -1.36 -13.28
CA HIS A 80 12.71 -2.45 -12.34
C HIS A 80 11.22 -2.70 -12.17
N GLN A 81 10.89 -3.97 -11.94
CA GLN A 81 9.53 -4.38 -11.60
C GLN A 81 9.24 -4.05 -10.14
N LEU A 82 8.35 -3.10 -9.91
CA LEU A 82 7.83 -2.81 -8.58
C LEU A 82 6.60 -3.66 -8.29
N GLU A 83 6.47 -4.09 -7.04
CA GLU A 83 5.33 -4.80 -6.49
C GLU A 83 4.73 -3.98 -5.33
N TYR A 84 3.41 -3.87 -5.32
CA TYR A 84 2.64 -3.25 -4.24
C TYR A 84 2.00 -4.37 -3.42
N ARG A 85 2.17 -4.33 -2.10
CA ARG A 85 1.64 -5.37 -1.21
C ARG A 85 0.71 -4.79 -0.18
N THR A 86 -0.34 -5.54 0.11
CA THR A 86 -1.16 -5.35 1.29
C THR A 86 -0.91 -6.53 2.25
N LEU A 87 -0.65 -6.25 3.52
CA LEU A 87 -0.49 -7.24 4.57
C LEU A 87 -1.62 -7.05 5.57
N TRP A 88 -2.42 -8.09 5.80
CA TRP A 88 -3.59 -8.03 6.68
C TRP A 88 -3.22 -8.48 8.09
N HIS A 89 -3.60 -7.67 9.09
CA HIS A 89 -3.24 -7.92 10.50
C HIS A 89 -4.29 -8.74 11.26
N GLN A 90 -5.38 -9.14 10.60
CA GLN A 90 -6.48 -9.92 11.20
C GLN A 90 -7.16 -9.23 12.41
N THR A 91 -7.08 -7.91 12.50
CA THR A 91 -7.69 -7.08 13.56
C THR A 91 -9.04 -6.47 13.16
N SER A 92 -9.39 -6.48 11.88
CA SER A 92 -10.66 -5.97 11.32
C SER A 92 -10.98 -6.65 10.00
N TYR A 93 -12.24 -6.57 9.55
CA TYR A 93 -12.59 -6.90 8.18
C TYR A 93 -12.23 -5.72 7.27
N VAL A 94 -11.31 -5.96 6.33
CA VAL A 94 -10.80 -4.95 5.39
C VAL A 94 -10.93 -5.46 3.97
N ARG A 95 -11.42 -4.60 3.06
CA ARG A 95 -11.45 -4.85 1.61
C ARG A 95 -10.59 -3.86 0.87
N GLU A 96 -9.88 -4.37 -0.12
CA GLU A 96 -9.19 -3.58 -1.13
C GLU A 96 -10.02 -3.54 -2.42
N ASP A 97 -10.12 -2.37 -3.05
CA ASP A 97 -10.75 -2.18 -4.37
C ASP A 97 -9.70 -1.95 -5.46
N LYS A 98 -8.70 -1.11 -5.19
CA LYS A 98 -7.68 -0.72 -6.19
C LYS A 98 -6.33 -0.46 -5.52
N VAL A 99 -5.28 -0.66 -6.31
CA VAL A 99 -3.91 -0.28 -5.98
C VAL A 99 -3.19 0.18 -7.25
N GLY A 100 -2.31 1.18 -7.13
CA GLY A 100 -1.53 1.71 -8.25
C GLY A 100 -0.51 2.77 -7.82
N VAL A 101 0.08 3.44 -8.79
CA VAL A 101 1.02 4.56 -8.59
C VAL A 101 0.53 5.77 -9.36
N ASN A 102 0.63 6.95 -8.74
CA ASN A 102 0.41 8.25 -9.37
C ASN A 102 1.73 8.89 -9.78
#